data_AF-A0A6N8X5Y5-F1
#
_entry.id   AF-A0A6N8X5Y5-F1
#
_cell.length_a   1.000
_cell.length_b   1.000
_cell.length_c   1.000
_cell.angle_alpha   90.00
_cell.angle_beta   90.00
_cell.angle_gamma   90.00
#
_symmetry.space_group_name_H-M   'P 1'
#
loop_
_entity.id
_entity.type
_entity.pdbx_description
1 polymer ?
#
loop_
_entity_poly.entity_id
_entity_poly.type
_entity_poly.pdbx_seq_one_letter_code
_entity_poly.pdbx_strand_id
1 'polypeptide(L)'
;PLCRALRCDKVTLAGLEATLALYRNPERARERVPALRMIGTPVGEIRRRAEAVLAEVNGEVGGAEDRVRAEAEPVAGAAGEAGAGLGAEIAEGWSLVGGGTFPDARLPSAVIRLDAGEDADAWLAVLRAHDPPVVARSRKGQVVIDLRTVAPREDGIVAAALRSIGVKILPGG
;
A
#
# COMPACT_ATOMS: atom_id res chain seq x y z
N PRO A 1 2.10 -19.73 39.79
CA PRO A 1 1.91 -18.26 39.78
C PRO A 1 2.07 -17.62 38.38
N LEU A 2 3.13 -17.94 37.62
CA LEU A 2 3.41 -17.31 36.31
C LEU A 2 2.38 -17.62 35.20
N CYS A 3 1.88 -18.85 35.08
CA CYS A 3 0.91 -19.24 34.04
C CYS A 3 -0.45 -18.50 34.13
N ARG A 4 -0.80 -17.96 35.32
CA ARG A 4 -2.00 -17.12 35.49
C ARG A 4 -1.77 -15.69 35.01
N ALA A 5 -0.54 -15.17 35.16
CA ALA A 5 -0.17 -13.82 34.77
C ALA A 5 0.02 -13.69 33.25
N LEU A 6 0.48 -14.75 32.57
CA LEU A 6 0.74 -14.77 31.13
C LEU A 6 -0.42 -15.35 30.29
N ARG A 7 -1.59 -15.55 30.90
CA ARG A 7 -2.73 -16.16 30.19
C ARG A 7 -3.30 -15.17 29.16
N CYS A 8 -3.38 -15.61 27.90
CA CYS A 8 -4.09 -14.87 26.86
C CYS A 8 -5.55 -14.63 27.25
N ASP A 9 -6.10 -13.49 26.87
CA ASP A 9 -7.51 -13.20 27.07
C ASP A 9 -8.40 -14.05 26.13
N LYS A 10 -9.70 -14.03 26.40
CA LYS A 10 -10.68 -14.85 25.68
C LYS A 10 -10.80 -14.45 24.19
N VAL A 11 -10.62 -13.17 23.85
CA VAL A 11 -10.70 -12.69 22.46
C VAL A 11 -9.48 -13.17 21.68
N THR A 12 -8.28 -13.08 22.26
CA THR A 12 -7.06 -13.63 21.67
C THR A 12 -7.18 -15.13 21.42
N LEU A 13 -7.68 -15.90 22.39
CA LEU A 13 -7.88 -17.35 22.23
C LEU A 13 -8.91 -17.67 21.15
N ALA A 14 -10.03 -16.94 21.08
CA ALA A 14 -11.05 -17.14 20.05
C ALA A 14 -10.51 -16.80 18.65
N GLY A 15 -9.76 -15.71 18.51
CA GLY A 15 -9.11 -15.32 17.26
C GLY A 15 -8.06 -16.35 16.82
N LEU A 16 -7.28 -16.87 17.76
CA LEU A 16 -6.30 -17.93 17.50
C LEU A 16 -6.97 -19.23 17.07
N GLU A 17 -8.02 -19.67 17.77
CA GLU A 17 -8.79 -20.87 17.41
C GLU A 17 -9.37 -20.76 16.00
N ALA A 18 -10.04 -19.64 15.67
CA ALA A 18 -10.60 -19.39 14.35
C ALA A 18 -9.51 -19.39 13.26
N THR A 19 -8.35 -18.79 13.56
CA THR A 19 -7.20 -18.77 12.65
C THR A 19 -6.66 -20.19 12.44
N LEU A 20 -6.38 -20.94 13.50
CA LEU A 20 -5.88 -22.33 13.43
C LEU A 20 -6.87 -23.27 12.73
N ALA A 21 -8.18 -23.03 12.84
CA ALA A 21 -9.18 -23.77 12.10
C ALA A 21 -9.03 -23.59 10.57
N LEU A 22 -8.63 -22.41 10.09
CA LEU A 22 -8.33 -22.18 8.68
C LEU A 22 -7.11 -22.99 8.22
N TYR A 23 -6.08 -23.11 9.05
CA TYR A 23 -4.85 -23.87 8.73
C TYR A 23 -5.09 -25.37 8.50
N ARG A 24 -6.24 -25.91 8.90
CA ARG A 24 -6.63 -27.30 8.57
C ARG A 24 -6.81 -27.52 7.06
N ASN A 25 -7.06 -26.46 6.29
CA ASN A 25 -7.09 -26.49 4.83
C ASN A 25 -6.10 -25.44 4.29
N PRO A 26 -4.92 -25.86 3.79
CA PRO A 26 -3.87 -24.96 3.35
C PRO A 26 -4.31 -23.93 2.29
N GLU A 27 -5.14 -24.34 1.33
CA GLU A 27 -5.59 -23.42 0.28
C GLU A 27 -6.55 -22.38 0.83
N ARG A 28 -7.50 -22.79 1.68
CA ARG A 28 -8.37 -21.84 2.39
C ARG A 28 -7.60 -20.90 3.31
N ALA A 29 -6.53 -21.37 3.94
CA ALA A 29 -5.67 -20.54 4.79
C ALA A 29 -4.97 -19.46 3.96
N ARG A 30 -4.42 -19.81 2.80
CA ARG A 30 -3.78 -18.85 1.88
C ARG A 30 -4.73 -17.77 1.39
N GLU A 31 -6.00 -18.11 1.19
CA GLU A 31 -7.01 -17.14 0.75
C GLU A 31 -7.51 -16.24 1.89
N ARG A 32 -7.68 -16.80 3.10
CA ARG A 32 -8.40 -16.14 4.20
C ARG A 32 -7.50 -15.49 5.23
N VAL A 33 -6.28 -15.98 5.44
CA VAL A 33 -5.32 -15.38 6.38
C VAL A 33 -4.61 -14.23 5.65
N PRO A 34 -4.80 -12.96 6.05
CA PRO A 34 -4.31 -11.82 5.28
C PRO A 34 -2.81 -11.85 5.02
N ALA A 35 -2.01 -12.22 6.03
CA ALA A 35 -0.56 -12.31 5.90
C ALA A 35 -0.14 -13.36 4.85
N LEU A 36 -0.78 -14.55 4.84
CA LEU A 36 -0.49 -15.59 3.86
C LEU A 36 -0.88 -15.16 2.44
N ARG A 37 -2.04 -14.51 2.30
CA ARG A 37 -2.49 -13.98 1.02
C ARG A 37 -1.52 -12.94 0.47
N MET A 38 -1.14 -11.96 1.30
CA MET A 38 -0.21 -10.89 0.93
C MET A 38 1.17 -11.45 0.54
N ILE A 39 1.71 -12.40 1.29
CA ILE A 39 3.00 -13.06 0.97
C ILE A 39 2.88 -13.90 -0.31
N GLY A 40 1.77 -14.63 -0.46
CA GLY A 40 1.53 -15.52 -1.60
C GLY A 40 1.12 -14.82 -2.90
N THR A 41 0.83 -13.51 -2.86
CA THR A 41 0.39 -12.77 -4.06
C THR A 41 1.50 -12.76 -5.12
N PRO A 42 1.23 -13.22 -6.36
CA PRO A 42 2.21 -13.20 -7.44
C PRO A 42 2.62 -11.78 -7.83
N VAL A 43 3.88 -11.60 -8.24
CA VAL A 43 4.41 -10.28 -8.66
C VAL A 43 3.64 -9.71 -9.85
N GLY A 44 3.24 -10.55 -10.81
CA GLY A 44 2.45 -10.11 -11.97
C GLY A 44 1.07 -9.57 -11.61
N GLU A 45 0.45 -10.09 -10.55
CA GLU A 45 -0.81 -9.55 -10.04
C GLU A 45 -0.62 -8.19 -9.37
N ILE A 46 0.47 -8.01 -8.63
CA ILE A 46 0.81 -6.71 -8.02
C ILE A 46 1.10 -5.67 -9.11
N ARG A 47 1.84 -6.04 -10.16
CA ARG A 47 2.09 -5.17 -11.31
C ARG A 47 0.80 -4.75 -12.00
N ARG A 48 -0.08 -5.70 -12.32
CA ARG A 48 -1.39 -5.41 -12.94
C ARG A 48 -2.25 -4.47 -12.07
N ARG A 49 -2.23 -4.64 -10.74
CA ARG A 49 -2.93 -3.73 -9.83
C ARG A 49 -2.31 -2.33 -9.84
N ALA A 50 -0.98 -2.22 -9.88
CA ALA A 50 -0.30 -0.93 -9.97
C ALA A 50 -0.60 -0.21 -11.28
N GLU A 51 -0.66 -0.93 -12.41
CA GLU A 51 -1.07 -0.41 -13.71
C GLU A 51 -2.50 0.13 -13.65
N ALA A 52 -3.43 -0.63 -13.07
CA ALA A 52 -4.83 -0.19 -12.91
C ALA A 52 -4.96 1.06 -12.04
N VAL A 53 -4.23 1.13 -10.92
CA VAL A 53 -4.19 2.32 -10.05
C VAL A 53 -3.69 3.55 -10.82
N LEU A 54 -2.60 3.43 -11.57
CA LEU A 54 -2.07 4.56 -12.35
C LEU A 54 -3.01 4.96 -13.50
N ALA A 55 -3.67 4.01 -14.17
CA ALA A 55 -4.69 4.32 -15.18
C ALA A 55 -5.90 5.07 -14.58
N GLU A 56 -6.33 4.71 -13.37
CA GLU A 56 -7.39 5.41 -12.63
C GLU A 56 -6.98 6.85 -12.25
N VAL A 57 -5.69 7.09 -11.98
CA VAL A 57 -5.17 8.44 -11.72
C VAL A 57 -5.29 9.35 -12.94
N ASN A 58 -5.08 8.81 -14.14
CA ASN A 58 -5.22 9.54 -15.41
C ASN A 58 -6.68 9.75 -15.85
N GLY A 59 -7.67 9.17 -15.15
CA GLY A 59 -9.08 9.27 -15.49
C GLY A 59 -9.55 8.31 -16.58
N GLU A 60 -8.81 7.22 -16.85
CA GLU A 60 -9.17 6.26 -17.92
C GLU A 60 -10.15 5.15 -17.47
N VAL A 61 -10.56 5.11 -16.20
CA VAL A 61 -11.56 4.15 -15.71
C VAL A 61 -12.62 4.84 -14.85
N GLY A 62 -13.75 5.17 -15.48
CA GLY A 62 -15.00 5.48 -14.78
C GLY A 62 -15.62 4.20 -14.24
N GLY A 63 -15.85 4.14 -12.92
CA GLY A 63 -16.38 2.96 -12.25
C GLY A 63 -16.92 3.23 -10.85
N ALA A 64 -17.96 4.05 -10.76
CA ALA A 64 -19.07 4.02 -9.81
C ALA A 64 -18.86 3.36 -8.41
N GLU A 65 -18.15 4.03 -7.50
CA GLU A 65 -18.56 4.23 -6.08
C GLU A 65 -18.05 5.61 -5.59
N ASP A 66 -18.21 6.62 -6.43
CA ASP A 66 -17.85 8.01 -6.17
C ASP A 66 -18.86 8.67 -5.22
N ARG A 67 -18.75 8.35 -3.92
CA ARG A 67 -19.41 9.07 -2.81
C ARG A 67 -18.50 9.29 -1.61
N VAL A 68 -17.18 9.37 -1.82
CA VAL A 68 -16.29 10.01 -0.85
C VAL A 68 -16.02 11.42 -1.34
N ARG A 69 -16.93 12.31 -0.91
CA ARG A 69 -16.87 13.77 -0.96
C ARG A 69 -15.56 14.33 -1.52
N ALA A 70 -15.59 14.65 -2.81
CA ALA A 70 -14.66 15.53 -3.48
C ALA A 70 -14.77 16.95 -2.90
N GLU A 71 -14.11 17.18 -1.76
CA GLU A 71 -13.70 18.51 -1.30
C GLU A 71 -12.26 18.38 -0.78
N ALA A 72 -11.37 17.81 -1.59
CA ALA A 72 -9.95 17.99 -1.39
C ALA A 72 -9.56 19.27 -2.13
N GLU A 73 -9.64 20.39 -1.41
CA GLU A 73 -8.84 21.57 -1.75
C GLU A 73 -7.40 21.09 -1.97
N PRO A 74 -6.71 21.49 -3.06
CA PRO A 74 -5.33 21.12 -3.25
C PRO A 74 -4.56 21.57 -2.01
N VAL A 75 -3.88 20.65 -1.34
CA VAL A 75 -2.93 21.00 -0.26
C VAL A 75 -1.71 21.60 -0.95
N ALA A 76 -1.89 22.82 -1.47
CA ALA A 76 -0.86 23.69 -1.96
C ALA A 76 -0.17 24.29 -0.73
N GLY A 77 0.85 23.59 -0.23
CA GLY A 77 1.68 24.13 0.84
C GLY A 77 2.33 23.04 1.69
N ALA A 78 3.31 22.32 1.14
CA ALA A 78 4.38 21.66 1.92
C ALA A 78 5.46 20.98 1.05
N ALA A 79 5.24 20.80 -0.26
CA ALA A 79 6.26 20.39 -1.21
C ALA A 79 6.47 21.52 -2.22
N GLY A 80 7.71 21.73 -2.66
CA GLY A 80 8.18 22.95 -3.31
C GLY A 80 7.32 23.49 -4.47
N GLU A 81 7.51 24.77 -4.78
CA GLU A 81 6.96 25.42 -5.97
C GLU A 81 7.29 24.62 -7.24
N ALA A 82 6.40 23.71 -7.62
CA ALA A 82 6.48 23.02 -8.88
C ALA A 82 5.05 22.75 -9.34
N GLY A 83 4.57 23.57 -10.27
CA GLY A 83 3.46 23.22 -11.17
C GLY A 83 3.76 22.01 -12.08
N ALA A 84 4.73 21.17 -11.71
CA ALA A 84 5.10 19.94 -12.37
C ALA A 84 4.89 18.78 -11.40
N GLY A 85 3.75 18.11 -11.56
CA GLY A 85 3.41 16.88 -10.85
C GLY A 85 4.54 15.86 -10.73
N LEU A 86 4.53 15.10 -9.63
CA LEU A 86 5.56 14.12 -9.28
C LEU A 86 5.60 12.97 -10.30
N GLY A 87 6.77 12.65 -10.86
CA GLY A 87 6.92 11.58 -11.84
C GLY A 87 6.64 10.21 -11.22
N ALA A 88 5.71 9.44 -11.79
CA ALA A 88 5.31 8.11 -11.32
C ALA A 88 5.71 7.03 -12.33
N GLU A 89 6.35 5.96 -11.86
CA GLU A 89 6.70 4.78 -12.65
C GLU A 89 6.40 3.48 -11.90
N ILE A 90 6.16 2.39 -12.63
CA ILE A 90 6.15 1.04 -12.05
C ILE A 90 7.54 0.46 -12.23
N ALA A 91 8.09 -0.08 -11.15
CA ALA A 91 9.41 -0.67 -11.18
C ALA A 91 9.47 -1.99 -10.40
N GLU A 92 10.46 -2.81 -10.71
CA GLU A 92 10.80 -3.96 -9.88
C GLU A 92 11.25 -3.49 -8.49
N GLY A 93 10.78 -4.19 -7.48
CA GLY A 93 11.06 -3.87 -6.09
C GLY A 93 11.02 -5.11 -5.21
N TRP A 94 11.04 -4.85 -3.92
CA TRP A 94 10.95 -5.89 -2.91
C TRP A 94 10.17 -5.37 -1.72
N SER A 95 9.38 -6.26 -1.12
CA SER A 95 8.73 -6.05 0.16
C SER A 95 9.56 -6.70 1.27
N LEU A 96 9.44 -6.18 2.49
CA LEU A 96 10.00 -6.79 3.69
C LEU A 96 8.95 -7.69 4.34
N VAL A 97 9.34 -8.92 4.65
CA VAL A 97 8.48 -9.84 5.42
C VAL A 97 8.74 -9.63 6.92
N GLY A 98 7.77 -9.04 7.61
CA GLY A 98 7.83 -8.78 9.04
C GLY A 98 8.64 -7.52 9.39
N GLY A 99 8.00 -6.56 10.06
CA GLY A 99 8.55 -5.21 10.32
C GLY A 99 9.71 -5.13 11.34
N GLY A 100 10.38 -6.23 11.67
CA GLY A 100 11.47 -6.23 12.67
C GLY A 100 11.99 -7.59 13.12
N THR A 101 11.32 -8.69 12.75
CA THR A 101 11.71 -10.05 13.14
C THR A 101 12.54 -10.80 12.09
N PHE A 102 12.45 -10.38 10.82
CA PHE A 102 13.17 -10.99 9.68
C PHE A 102 13.73 -9.89 8.76
N PRO A 103 14.79 -9.17 9.17
CA PRO A 103 15.32 -8.02 8.43
C PRO A 103 15.80 -8.36 7.01
N ASP A 104 16.17 -9.62 6.77
CA ASP A 104 16.74 -10.06 5.49
C ASP A 104 15.74 -10.77 4.57
N ALA A 105 14.50 -10.99 5.01
CA ALA A 105 13.49 -11.67 4.20
C ALA A 105 12.87 -10.71 3.17
N ARG A 106 13.55 -10.59 2.02
CA ARG A 106 13.07 -9.82 0.86
C ARG A 106 12.19 -10.68 -0.02
N LEU A 107 11.00 -10.17 -0.34
CA LEU A 107 10.07 -10.79 -1.28
C LEU A 107 9.97 -9.93 -2.54
N PRO A 108 10.19 -10.47 -3.75
CA PRO A 108 10.02 -9.71 -4.99
C PRO A 108 8.63 -9.06 -5.09
N SER A 109 8.57 -7.83 -5.60
CA SER A 109 7.32 -7.09 -5.79
C SER A 109 7.40 -6.15 -6.99
N ALA A 110 6.25 -5.66 -7.44
CA ALA A 110 6.16 -4.48 -8.30
C ALA A 110 5.76 -3.29 -7.43
N VAL A 111 6.41 -2.14 -7.61
CA VAL A 111 6.18 -0.95 -6.80
C VAL A 111 5.88 0.25 -7.67
N ILE A 112 5.00 1.13 -7.20
CA ILE A 112 4.84 2.48 -7.76
C ILE A 112 5.91 3.35 -7.09
N ARG A 113 6.77 3.96 -7.90
CA ARG A 113 7.81 4.88 -7.45
C ARG A 113 7.47 6.29 -7.88
N LEU A 114 7.63 7.22 -6.96
CA LEU A 114 7.51 8.64 -7.21
C LEU A 114 8.88 9.29 -7.03
N ASP A 115 9.34 10.01 -8.05
CA ASP A 115 10.60 10.76 -7.99
C ASP A 115 10.40 12.05 -7.18
N ALA A 116 10.84 12.03 -5.93
CA ALA A 116 10.57 13.08 -4.95
C ALA A 116 11.82 13.84 -4.49
N GLY A 117 13.02 13.46 -4.96
CA GLY A 117 14.27 14.09 -4.57
C GLY A 117 14.43 14.29 -3.06
N GLU A 118 14.80 15.51 -2.66
CA GLU A 118 14.95 15.90 -1.26
C GLU A 118 13.61 16.04 -0.51
N ASP A 119 12.49 16.17 -1.24
CA ASP A 119 11.15 16.36 -0.69
C ASP A 119 10.43 15.04 -0.34
N ALA A 120 11.10 13.89 -0.46
CA ALA A 120 10.49 12.58 -0.24
C ALA A 120 9.73 12.47 1.10
N ASP A 121 10.30 12.98 2.18
CA ASP A 121 9.65 12.94 3.50
C ASP A 121 8.46 13.89 3.62
N ALA A 122 8.49 15.02 2.90
CA ALA A 122 7.35 15.95 2.82
C ALA A 122 6.18 15.31 2.07
N TRP A 123 6.44 14.65 0.93
CA TRP A 123 5.42 13.91 0.19
C TRP A 123 4.85 12.73 0.99
N LEU A 124 5.69 12.02 1.77
CA LEU A 124 5.19 11.00 2.71
C LEU A 124 4.28 11.60 3.78
N ALA A 125 4.55 12.82 4.26
CA ALA A 125 3.68 13.49 5.22
C ALA A 125 2.34 13.85 4.59
N VAL A 126 2.32 14.32 3.34
CA VAL A 126 1.08 14.57 2.58
C VAL A 126 0.26 13.29 2.42
N LEU A 127 0.87 12.18 2.01
CA LEU A 127 0.18 10.90 1.88
C LEU A 127 -0.39 10.38 3.21
N ARG A 128 0.33 10.58 4.33
CA ARG A 128 -0.15 10.23 5.68
C ARG A 128 -1.29 11.13 6.17
N ALA A 129 -1.41 12.35 5.64
CA ALA A 129 -2.47 13.29 5.98
C ALA A 129 -3.73 13.10 5.11
N HIS A 130 -3.66 12.28 4.05
CA HIS A 130 -4.83 11.87 3.28
C HIS A 130 -5.85 11.14 4.17
N ASP A 131 -7.13 11.19 3.82
CA ASP A 131 -8.19 10.44 4.50
C ASP A 131 -8.89 9.50 3.51
N PRO A 132 -8.70 8.17 3.60
CA PRO A 132 -7.87 7.45 4.59
C PRO A 132 -6.34 7.60 4.38
N PRO A 133 -5.51 7.51 5.44
CA PRO A 133 -4.05 7.67 5.32
C PRO A 133 -3.38 6.63 4.41
N VAL A 134 -2.48 7.08 3.53
CA VAL A 134 -1.62 6.19 2.72
C VAL A 134 -0.20 6.20 3.28
N VAL A 135 0.24 5.05 3.80
CA VAL A 135 1.59 4.89 4.36
C VAL A 135 2.51 4.24 3.33
N ALA A 136 3.39 5.05 2.76
CA ALA A 136 4.45 4.62 1.84
C ALA A 136 5.82 4.63 2.54
N ARG A 137 6.88 4.19 1.85
CA ARG A 137 8.26 4.21 2.36
C ARG A 137 9.17 5.08 1.51
N SER A 138 10.16 5.73 2.11
CA SER A 138 11.21 6.44 1.38
C SER A 138 12.35 5.48 0.99
N ARG A 139 12.97 5.73 -0.16
CA ARG A 139 14.18 5.02 -0.60
C ARG A 139 14.99 5.89 -1.55
N LYS A 140 16.15 6.40 -1.09
CA LYS A 140 17.08 7.21 -1.89
C LYS A 140 16.38 8.37 -2.65
N GLY A 141 15.59 9.16 -1.94
CA GLY A 141 14.82 10.28 -2.53
C GLY A 141 13.55 9.88 -3.30
N GLN A 142 13.20 8.59 -3.31
CA GLN A 142 11.95 8.12 -3.92
C GLN A 142 10.90 7.84 -2.85
N VAL A 143 9.63 8.13 -3.15
CA VAL A 143 8.49 7.57 -2.41
C VAL A 143 8.07 6.28 -3.09
N VAL A 144 7.95 5.20 -2.31
CA VAL A 144 7.69 3.84 -2.82
C VAL A 144 6.41 3.31 -2.20
N ILE A 145 5.45 2.99 -3.06
CA ILE A 145 4.16 2.38 -2.70
C ILE A 145 4.17 0.93 -3.21
N ASP A 146 3.78 0.01 -2.34
CA ASP A 146 3.83 -1.44 -2.59
C ASP A 146 2.46 -2.05 -2.34
N LEU A 147 1.73 -2.36 -3.42
CA LEU A 147 0.35 -2.86 -3.32
C LEU A 147 0.27 -4.28 -2.74
N ARG A 148 1.41 -4.95 -2.47
CA ARG A 148 1.42 -6.21 -1.72
C ARG A 148 0.74 -6.08 -0.35
N THR A 149 0.90 -4.94 0.31
CA THR A 149 0.33 -4.69 1.64
C THR A 149 -0.99 -3.92 1.62
N VAL A 150 -1.54 -3.66 0.42
CA VAL A 150 -2.82 -2.98 0.21
C VAL A 150 -3.85 -4.04 -0.19
N ALA A 151 -5.04 -4.06 0.43
CA ALA A 151 -6.08 -4.97 -0.03
C ALA A 151 -6.60 -4.51 -1.41
N PRO A 152 -6.98 -5.41 -2.35
CA PRO A 152 -7.45 -5.00 -3.68
C PRO A 152 -8.61 -3.99 -3.67
N ARG A 153 -9.51 -4.08 -2.68
CA ARG A 153 -10.62 -3.14 -2.50
C ARG A 153 -10.19 -1.72 -2.08
N GLU A 154 -8.95 -1.55 -1.66
CA GLU A 154 -8.35 -0.29 -1.19
C GLU A 154 -7.50 0.37 -2.29
N ASP A 155 -7.41 -0.23 -3.48
CA ASP A 155 -6.63 0.33 -4.61
C ASP A 155 -7.14 1.73 -4.99
N GLY A 156 -8.45 1.97 -4.94
CA GLY A 156 -9.04 3.29 -5.18
C GLY A 156 -8.63 4.38 -4.17
N ILE A 157 -8.30 4.00 -2.92
CA ILE A 157 -7.76 4.94 -1.93
C ILE A 157 -6.36 5.39 -2.35
N VAL A 158 -5.54 4.45 -2.82
CA VAL A 158 -4.19 4.77 -3.33
C VAL A 158 -4.28 5.66 -4.55
N ALA A 159 -5.19 5.37 -5.49
CA ALA A 159 -5.42 6.20 -6.66
C ALA A 159 -5.88 7.62 -6.29
N ALA A 160 -6.82 7.75 -5.34
CA ALA A 160 -7.29 9.04 -4.85
C ALA A 160 -6.16 9.87 -4.21
N ALA A 161 -5.33 9.24 -3.37
CA ALA A 161 -4.17 9.90 -2.77
C ALA A 161 -3.17 10.37 -3.83
N LEU A 162 -2.85 9.53 -4.81
CA LEU A 162 -1.94 9.88 -5.92
C LEU A 162 -2.49 11.01 -6.80
N ARG A 163 -3.81 11.03 -7.07
CA ARG A 163 -4.46 12.16 -7.75
C ARG A 163 -4.34 13.46 -6.96
N SER A 164 -4.50 13.41 -5.64
CA SER A 164 -4.45 14.61 -4.78
C SER A 164 -3.09 15.33 -4.78
N ILE A 165 -2.01 14.59 -5.07
CA ILE A 165 -0.64 15.14 -5.18
C ILE A 165 -0.23 15.40 -6.65
N GLY A 166 -1.14 15.20 -7.60
CA GLY A 166 -0.96 15.55 -9.01
C GLY A 166 0.16 14.78 -9.72
N VAL A 167 0.30 13.46 -9.51
CA VAL A 167 1.37 12.69 -10.16
C VAL A 167 1.27 12.67 -11.70
N LYS A 168 2.41 12.58 -12.38
CA LYS A 168 2.52 12.41 -13.84
C LYS A 168 3.13 11.05 -14.16
N ILE A 169 2.43 10.21 -14.91
CA ILE A 169 2.96 8.91 -15.31
C ILE A 169 4.09 9.10 -16.33
N LEU A 170 5.25 8.51 -16.05
CA LEU A 170 6.39 8.53 -16.95
C LEU A 170 6.25 7.42 -18.00
N PRO A 171 6.49 7.70 -19.30
CA PRO A 171 6.43 6.68 -20.34
C PRO A 171 7.57 5.66 -20.18
N GLY A 172 7.23 4.38 -20.00
CA GLY A 172 8.19 3.25 -20.11
C GLY A 172 8.46 2.40 -18.85
N GLY A 173 7.46 2.09 -18.02
CA GLY A 173 7.55 1.07 -16.96
C GLY A 173 7.23 -0.37 -17.39
#